data_AF-A0A926LW34-F1
#
_entry.id   AF-A0A926LW34-F1
#
_cell.length_a   1.000
_cell.length_b   1.000
_cell.length_c   1.000
_cell.angle_alpha   90.00
_cell.angle_beta   90.00
_cell.angle_gamma   90.00
#
_symmetry.space_group_name_H-M   'P 1'
#
loop_
_entity.id
_entity.type
_entity.pdbx_description
1 polymer ?
#
loop_
_entity_poly.entity_id
_entity_poly.type
_entity_poly.pdbx_seq_one_letter_code
_entity_poly.pdbx_strand_id
1 'polypeptide(L)'
;MSQQDIGNKIPIYKLKAGKEVEDYYDEWTVENKYDRDMVDWKYSGPQETIELFTKHISQKNIKILDAGCGTGLVGIELNKNS
;
A
#
# COMPACT_ATOMS: atom_id res chain seq x y z
N MET A 1 9.94 9.94 -5.79
CA MET A 1 11.34 9.55 -5.48
C MET A 1 12.24 10.72 -5.83
N SER A 2 12.87 11.37 -4.83
CA SER A 2 14.19 11.89 -5.14
C SER A 2 15.00 10.65 -5.59
N GLN A 3 15.77 10.74 -6.66
CA GLN A 3 16.59 9.63 -7.16
C GLN A 3 17.60 9.08 -6.12
N GLN A 4 17.64 9.66 -4.92
CA GLN A 4 18.67 9.48 -3.92
C GLN A 4 18.65 8.10 -3.22
N ASP A 5 17.52 7.40 -3.18
CA ASP A 5 17.40 6.17 -2.36
C ASP A 5 17.40 4.84 -3.16
N ILE A 6 17.33 4.92 -4.50
CA ILE A 6 17.31 3.74 -5.40
C ILE A 6 18.70 3.48 -6.00
N GLY A 7 19.57 4.49 -6.04
CA GLY A 7 20.84 4.46 -6.77
C GLY A 7 21.84 3.41 -6.29
N ASN A 8 21.68 2.88 -5.07
CA ASN A 8 22.64 1.98 -4.44
C ASN A 8 22.10 0.57 -4.13
N LYS A 9 20.86 0.22 -4.49
CA LYS A 9 20.27 -1.09 -4.19
C LYS A 9 20.13 -1.96 -5.45
N ILE A 10 20.51 -3.23 -5.34
CA ILE A 10 20.25 -4.24 -6.37
C ILE A 10 18.72 -4.39 -6.49
N PRO A 11 18.13 -4.30 -7.69
CA PRO A 11 16.69 -4.50 -7.87
C PRO A 11 16.21 -5.83 -7.30
N ILE A 12 15.06 -5.86 -6.62
CA ILE A 12 14.55 -7.06 -5.91
C ILE A 12 14.51 -8.32 -6.80
N TYR A 13 14.17 -8.18 -8.09
CA TYR A 13 14.11 -9.29 -9.05
C TYR A 13 15.49 -9.87 -9.44
N LYS A 14 16.59 -9.23 -9.01
CA LYS A 14 17.97 -9.70 -9.20
C LYS A 14 18.55 -10.33 -7.93
N LEU A 15 17.87 -10.25 -6.80
CA LEU A 15 18.28 -10.92 -5.57
C LEU A 15 18.20 -12.45 -5.77
N LYS A 16 19.14 -13.18 -5.19
CA LYS A 16 19.08 -14.65 -5.19
C LYS A 16 18.17 -15.12 -4.07
N ALA A 17 17.50 -16.26 -4.29
CA ALA A 17 16.51 -16.77 -3.34
C ALA A 17 17.12 -17.05 -1.95
N GLY A 18 16.34 -16.84 -0.89
CA GLY A 18 16.73 -17.06 0.50
C GLY A 18 16.86 -15.76 1.29
N LYS A 19 17.95 -15.63 2.04
CA LYS A 19 18.15 -14.58 3.04
C LYS A 19 18.21 -13.15 2.47
N GLU A 20 18.71 -12.98 1.25
CA GLU A 20 18.78 -11.65 0.61
C GLU A 20 17.40 -11.02 0.37
N VAL A 21 16.41 -11.84 0.00
CA VAL A 21 15.03 -11.37 -0.21
C VAL A 21 14.37 -11.05 1.13
N GLU A 22 14.60 -11.90 2.15
CA GLU A 22 14.11 -11.68 3.51
C GLU A 22 14.64 -10.36 4.09
N ASP A 23 15.96 -10.14 4.07
CA ASP A 23 16.60 -8.93 4.60
C ASP A 23 16.09 -7.67 3.87
N TYR A 24 15.87 -7.76 2.56
CA TYR A 24 15.29 -6.66 1.79
C TYR A 24 13.90 -6.27 2.31
N TYR A 25 13.02 -7.25 2.57
CA TYR A 25 11.69 -6.98 3.10
C TYR A 25 11.74 -6.49 4.55
N ASP A 26 12.61 -7.06 5.39
CA ASP A 26 12.81 -6.59 6.77
C ASP A 26 13.19 -5.10 6.79
N GLU A 27 14.20 -4.70 5.99
CA GLU A 27 14.59 -3.30 5.84
C GLU A 27 13.46 -2.41 5.33
N TRP A 28 12.62 -2.93 4.42
CA TRP A 28 11.50 -2.16 3.87
C TRP A 28 10.37 -1.92 4.88
N THR A 29 10.29 -2.73 5.94
CA THR A 29 9.32 -2.52 7.03
C THR A 29 9.80 -1.55 8.11
N VAL A 30 11.11 -1.27 8.19
CA VAL A 30 11.69 -0.40 9.23
C VAL A 30 11.00 0.95 9.23
N GLU A 31 10.63 1.40 10.44
CA GLU A 31 9.92 2.66 10.68
C GLU A 31 8.59 2.81 9.91
N ASN A 32 7.91 1.75 9.47
CA ASN A 32 6.74 1.83 8.56
C ASN A 32 7.07 2.41 7.17
N LYS A 33 8.29 2.17 6.66
CA LYS A 33 8.69 2.65 5.34
C LYS A 33 7.77 2.12 4.23
N TYR A 34 7.40 0.85 4.25
CA TYR A 34 6.45 0.26 3.29
C TYR A 34 5.14 1.07 3.15
N ASP A 35 4.46 1.32 4.26
CA ASP A 35 3.19 2.07 4.28
C ASP A 35 3.36 3.50 3.77
N ARG A 36 4.45 4.16 4.17
CA ARG A 36 4.77 5.52 3.68
C ARG A 36 5.06 5.53 2.19
N ASP A 37 5.82 4.55 1.70
CA ASP A 37 6.13 4.42 0.28
C ASP A 37 4.86 4.27 -0.55
N MET A 38 3.84 3.54 -0.08
CA MET A 38 2.55 3.46 -0.78
C MET A 38 1.88 4.84 -0.93
N VAL A 39 1.95 5.69 0.10
CA VAL A 39 1.41 7.07 0.06
C VAL A 39 2.26 7.96 -0.84
N ASP A 40 3.58 7.91 -0.69
CA ASP A 40 4.54 8.74 -1.45
C ASP A 40 4.56 8.38 -2.94
N TRP A 41 4.33 7.11 -3.27
CA TRP A 41 4.18 6.63 -4.65
C TRP A 41 2.80 6.93 -5.23
N LYS A 42 1.92 7.58 -4.46
CA LYS A 42 0.55 7.89 -4.87
C LYS A 42 -0.19 6.65 -5.35
N TYR A 43 -0.07 5.56 -4.60
CA TYR A 43 -0.81 4.34 -4.89
C TYR A 43 -2.31 4.67 -4.94
N SER A 44 -2.90 4.61 -6.13
CA SER A 44 -4.25 5.14 -6.39
C SER A 44 -5.38 4.16 -6.06
N GLY A 45 -5.05 2.88 -5.89
CA GLY A 45 -6.01 1.81 -5.61
C GLY A 45 -7.05 2.14 -4.52
N PRO A 46 -6.65 2.71 -3.36
CA PRO A 46 -7.59 3.11 -2.32
C PRO A 46 -8.63 4.13 -2.80
N GLN A 47 -8.19 5.22 -3.44
CA GLN A 47 -9.10 6.27 -3.92
C GLN A 47 -10.06 5.75 -4.98
N GLU A 48 -9.54 5.06 -5.99
CA GLU A 48 -10.35 4.48 -7.07
C GLU A 48 -11.39 3.47 -6.54
N THR A 49 -11.00 2.68 -5.55
CA THR A 49 -11.92 1.73 -4.89
C THR A 49 -13.08 2.44 -4.24
N ILE A 50 -12.83 3.53 -3.51
CA ILE A 50 -13.89 4.29 -2.83
C ILE A 50 -14.77 5.06 -3.81
N GLU A 51 -14.19 5.64 -4.86
CA GLU A 51 -14.96 6.30 -5.92
C GLU A 51 -15.94 5.34 -6.60
N LEU A 52 -15.49 4.13 -6.95
CA LEU A 52 -16.36 3.09 -7.53
C LEU A 52 -17.38 2.58 -6.51
N PHE A 53 -16.95 2.30 -5.29
CA PHE A 53 -17.82 1.78 -4.25
C PHE A 53 -18.98 2.73 -3.94
N THR A 54 -18.68 4.01 -3.70
CA THR A 54 -19.68 5.04 -3.37
C THR A 54 -20.62 5.37 -4.52
N LYS A 55 -20.17 5.20 -5.77
CA LYS A 55 -21.02 5.32 -6.97
C LYS A 55 -22.13 4.27 -7.02
N HIS A 56 -21.87 3.06 -6.53
CA HIS A 56 -22.79 1.93 -6.63
C HIS A 56 -23.54 1.62 -5.34
N ILE A 57 -22.97 1.98 -4.19
CA ILE A 57 -23.53 1.71 -2.87
C ILE A 57 -23.86 3.02 -2.16
N SER A 58 -25.16 3.35 -2.11
CA SER A 58 -25.68 4.56 -1.47
C SER A 58 -25.98 4.38 0.03
N GLN A 59 -26.10 3.12 0.50
CA GLN A 59 -26.36 2.82 1.90
C GLN A 59 -25.10 2.98 2.74
N LYS A 60 -25.14 3.89 3.72
CA LYS A 60 -24.01 4.17 4.61
C LYS A 60 -23.93 3.26 5.84
N ASN A 61 -25.06 2.71 6.28
CA ASN A 61 -25.11 1.81 7.44
C ASN A 61 -25.00 0.34 7.02
N ILE A 62 -23.83 -0.04 6.52
CA ILE A 62 -23.52 -1.39 6.06
C ILE A 62 -22.23 -1.90 6.70
N LYS A 63 -22.13 -3.21 6.86
CA LYS A 63 -20.90 -3.86 7.33
C LYS A 63 -20.06 -4.24 6.11
N ILE A 64 -18.78 -3.89 6.13
CA ILE A 64 -17.84 -4.14 5.04
C ILE A 64 -16.72 -5.05 5.56
N LEU A 65 -16.36 -6.05 4.75
CA LEU A 65 -15.20 -6.90 4.96
C LEU A 65 -14.23 -6.67 3.80
N ASP A 66 -13.04 -6.16 4.11
CA ASP A 66 -11.94 -6.01 3.15
C ASP A 66 -10.98 -7.20 3.28
N ALA A 67 -11.26 -8.26 2.52
CA ALA A 67 -10.47 -9.48 2.53
C ALA A 67 -9.14 -9.23 1.79
N GLY A 68 -8.04 -9.19 2.54
CA GLY A 68 -6.72 -8.86 1.99
C GLY A 68 -6.42 -7.36 1.99
N CYS A 69 -6.90 -6.63 3.00
CA CYS A 69 -6.76 -5.18 3.12
C CYS A 69 -5.32 -4.62 3.07
N GLY A 70 -4.30 -5.47 3.19
CA GLY A 70 -2.89 -5.06 3.15
C GLY A 70 -2.60 -4.00 4.22
N THR A 71 -2.12 -2.83 3.79
CA THR A 71 -1.86 -1.65 4.65
C THR A 71 -3.14 -0.98 5.18
N GLY A 72 -4.33 -1.42 4.77
CA GLY A 72 -5.61 -0.88 5.21
C GLY A 72 -5.97 0.49 4.61
N LEU A 73 -5.22 0.97 3.62
CA LEU A 73 -5.42 2.30 3.02
C LEU A 73 -6.83 2.47 2.42
N VAL A 74 -7.44 1.40 1.90
CA VAL A 74 -8.83 1.42 1.41
C VAL A 74 -9.80 1.80 2.54
N GLY A 75 -9.67 1.17 3.71
CA GLY A 75 -10.52 1.48 4.86
C GLY A 75 -10.31 2.91 5.39
N ILE A 76 -9.07 3.40 5.38
CA ILE A 76 -8.76 4.79 5.73
C ILE A 76 -9.44 5.75 4.75
N GLU A 77 -9.34 5.47 3.45
CA GLU A 77 -9.95 6.31 2.41
C GLU A 77 -11.48 6.26 2.47
N LEU A 78 -12.06 5.10 2.77
CA LEU A 78 -13.49 4.95 2.98
C LEU A 78 -13.97 5.83 4.13
N ASN A 79 -13.26 5.84 5.26
CA ASN A 79 -13.63 6.63 6.44
C ASN A 79 -13.61 8.14 6.18
N LYS A 80 -12.74 8.63 5.29
CA LYS A 80 -12.73 10.05 4.88
C LYS A 80 -13.96 10.46 4.07
N ASN A 81 -14.54 9.51 3.33
CA ASN A 81 -15.67 9.70 2.42
C ASN A 81 -16.99 9.11 2.96
N SER A 82 -17.00 8.68 4.22
CA SER A 82 -18.15 8.05 4.90
C SER A 82 -19.22 9.08 5.24
#